data_AF-A0A142XNU9-F1
#
_entry.id   AF-A0A142XNU9-F1
#
_cell.length_a   1.000
_cell.length_b   1.000
_cell.length_c   1.000
_cell.angle_alpha   90.00
_cell.angle_beta   90.00
_cell.angle_gamma   90.00
#
_symmetry.space_group_name_H-M   'P 1'
#
loop_
_entity.id
_entity.type
_entity.pdbx_description
1 polymer ?
#
loop_
_entity_poly.entity_id
_entity_poly.type
_entity_poly.pdbx_seq_one_letter_code
_entity_poly.pdbx_strand_id
1 'polypeptide(L)'
;MPDLYRLQVLSIRDKYLTCRVTELYDEAGLCPSPTLVLHFLWDTVDGRTSVRCPTDETDILTELAPDFAQSSPLGQALAGRYAYEDGEWNWRNAGRFVSCVGIVDRCVATTVDDYFVSERGWHRTPVESRASQATFHIGVTDSQWLEHLAPGMEWESRGYPEDTYIPLFADWLTPDVMLLAKNLDETGDFSGRPVLADALQEAWCDSDELLNHLRDPNATHVRGRWALDLILGKE
;
A
#
# COMPACT_ATOMS: atom_id res chain seq x y z
N MET A 1 9.11 -6.31 -13.11
CA MET A 1 9.02 -4.89 -13.55
C MET A 1 8.45 -4.10 -12.36
N PRO A 2 8.62 -2.78 -12.19
CA PRO A 2 8.02 -2.12 -11.03
C PRO A 2 6.50 -2.33 -11.07
N ASP A 3 5.95 -2.69 -9.92
CA ASP A 3 4.54 -2.99 -9.79
C ASP A 3 3.73 -1.74 -10.15
N LEU A 4 2.79 -1.86 -11.08
CA LEU A 4 2.00 -0.72 -11.54
C LEU A 4 0.57 -0.92 -11.09
N TYR A 5 0.01 0.06 -10.42
CA TYR A 5 -1.35 0.07 -9.89
C TYR A 5 -2.18 1.10 -10.60
N ARG A 6 -3.42 0.73 -10.94
CA ARG A 6 -4.47 1.69 -11.24
C ARG A 6 -5.30 1.94 -10.00
N LEU A 7 -5.43 3.21 -9.68
CA LEU A 7 -6.36 3.70 -8.68
C LEU A 7 -7.58 4.32 -9.35
N GLN A 8 -8.75 4.05 -8.78
CA GLN A 8 -10.01 4.63 -9.19
C GLN A 8 -10.77 5.14 -7.97
N VAL A 9 -11.13 6.43 -7.95
CA VAL A 9 -12.02 6.99 -6.93
C VAL A 9 -13.42 6.48 -7.17
N LEU A 10 -13.96 5.67 -6.26
CA LEU A 10 -15.34 5.18 -6.36
C LEU A 10 -16.33 6.18 -5.77
N SER A 11 -16.00 6.76 -4.61
CA SER A 11 -16.84 7.80 -4.00
C SER A 11 -16.05 8.63 -2.98
N ILE A 12 -16.52 9.85 -2.75
CA ILE A 12 -16.06 10.73 -1.66
C ILE A 12 -17.29 11.15 -0.87
N ARG A 13 -17.26 10.99 0.45
CA ARG A 13 -18.31 11.39 1.37
C ARG A 13 -17.69 12.07 2.58
N ASP A 14 -17.76 13.39 2.61
CA ASP A 14 -17.14 14.19 3.68
C ASP A 14 -15.66 13.82 3.86
N LYS A 15 -15.26 13.28 5.01
CA LYS A 15 -13.89 12.87 5.33
C LYS A 15 -13.53 11.46 4.85
N TYR A 16 -14.37 10.82 4.05
CA TYR A 16 -14.19 9.43 3.64
C TYR A 16 -14.04 9.29 2.13
N LEU A 17 -12.89 8.79 1.72
CA LEU A 17 -12.60 8.38 0.35
C LEU A 17 -12.82 6.87 0.22
N THR A 18 -13.49 6.44 -0.84
CA THR A 18 -13.49 5.04 -1.27
C THR A 18 -12.81 4.94 -2.62
N CYS A 19 -11.77 4.14 -2.73
CA CYS A 19 -11.06 3.91 -3.99
C CYS A 19 -10.84 2.42 -4.25
N ARG A 20 -10.76 2.04 -5.51
CA ARG A 20 -10.33 0.71 -5.94
C ARG A 20 -8.90 0.79 -6.43
N VAL A 21 -8.08 -0.15 -5.96
CA VAL A 21 -6.71 -0.35 -6.43
C VAL A 21 -6.69 -1.66 -7.21
N THR A 22 -6.14 -1.63 -8.42
CA THR A 22 -5.98 -2.81 -9.29
C THR A 22 -4.56 -2.88 -9.78
N GLU A 23 -3.91 -4.02 -9.58
CA GLU A 23 -2.60 -4.33 -10.12
C GLU A 23 -2.68 -4.48 -11.64
N LEU A 24 -1.77 -3.85 -12.38
CA LEU A 24 -1.70 -3.92 -13.84
C LEU A 24 -0.70 -4.97 -14.34
N TYR A 25 0.18 -5.47 -13.47
CA TYR A 25 1.15 -6.53 -13.77
C TYR A 25 1.11 -7.65 -12.73
N ASP A 26 0.80 -8.87 -13.18
CA ASP A 26 0.37 -10.04 -12.41
C ASP A 26 1.49 -10.76 -11.60
N GLU A 27 2.44 -10.00 -11.03
CA GLU A 27 3.66 -10.58 -10.45
C GLU A 27 3.88 -10.32 -8.96
N ALA A 28 3.35 -9.24 -8.36
CA ALA A 28 3.70 -8.90 -6.98
C ALA A 28 2.64 -9.25 -5.93
N GLY A 29 1.43 -9.64 -6.34
CA GLY A 29 0.40 -10.12 -5.41
C GLY A 29 0.08 -9.10 -4.33
N LEU A 30 0.21 -7.80 -4.66
CA LEU A 30 0.27 -6.77 -3.62
C LEU A 30 -1.06 -6.56 -2.93
N CYS A 31 -0.99 -6.56 -1.61
CA CYS A 31 -2.00 -5.99 -0.74
C CYS A 31 -1.59 -4.56 -0.45
N PRO A 32 -2.42 -3.57 -0.78
CA PRO A 32 -2.11 -2.20 -0.39
C PRO A 32 -2.18 -2.06 1.12
N SER A 33 -1.03 -1.80 1.73
CA SER A 33 -0.90 -1.40 3.12
C SER A 33 -1.35 0.07 3.30
N PRO A 34 -1.55 0.55 4.54
CA PRO A 34 -1.74 1.98 4.81
C PRO A 34 -0.65 2.86 4.18
N THR A 35 0.59 2.35 4.06
CA THR A 35 1.71 2.96 3.33
C THR A 35 1.38 3.20 1.87
N LEU A 36 0.93 2.14 1.20
CA LEU A 36 0.71 2.16 -0.25
C LEU A 36 -0.41 3.14 -0.58
N VAL A 37 -1.44 3.18 0.27
CA VAL A 37 -2.55 4.13 0.15
C VAL A 37 -2.09 5.58 0.35
N LEU A 38 -1.19 5.85 1.30
CA LEU A 38 -0.63 7.18 1.51
C LEU A 38 0.20 7.64 0.31
N HIS A 39 1.05 6.74 -0.21
CA HIS A 39 1.81 6.99 -1.42
C HIS A 39 0.89 7.32 -2.59
N PHE A 40 -0.17 6.54 -2.77
CA PHE A 40 -1.16 6.80 -3.80
C PHE A 40 -1.86 8.15 -3.65
N LEU A 41 -2.20 8.57 -2.43
CA LEU A 41 -2.78 9.88 -2.17
C LEU A 41 -1.79 11.01 -2.47
N TRP A 42 -0.51 10.86 -2.14
CA TRP A 42 0.50 11.87 -2.46
C TRP A 42 0.82 11.95 -3.95
N ASP A 43 0.81 10.82 -4.66
CA ASP A 43 1.01 10.78 -6.11
C ASP A 43 -0.08 11.53 -6.88
N THR A 44 -1.27 11.72 -6.29
CA THR A 44 -2.31 12.56 -6.89
C THR A 44 -1.91 14.02 -6.98
N VAL A 45 -0.95 14.48 -6.15
CA VAL A 45 -0.47 15.87 -6.13
C VAL A 45 0.89 16.06 -6.79
N ASP A 46 1.59 14.99 -7.17
CA ASP A 46 2.95 15.05 -7.74
C ASP A 46 2.95 15.46 -9.23
N GLY A 47 1.79 15.48 -9.90
CA GLY A 47 1.66 15.91 -11.31
C GLY A 47 2.39 15.00 -12.32
N ARG A 48 3.10 13.96 -11.87
CA ARG A 48 3.73 12.92 -12.70
C ARG A 48 2.77 11.80 -13.10
N THR A 49 1.60 11.82 -12.51
CA THR A 49 0.58 10.80 -12.72
C THR A 49 -0.44 11.28 -13.72
N SER A 50 -0.67 10.51 -14.78
CA SER A 50 -1.76 10.80 -15.71
C SER A 50 -3.09 10.54 -15.02
N VAL A 51 -3.83 11.60 -14.69
CA VAL A 51 -5.17 11.49 -14.13
C VAL A 51 -6.20 11.47 -15.28
N ARG A 52 -7.07 10.45 -15.32
CA ARG A 52 -8.28 10.47 -16.15
C ARG A 52 -9.44 10.99 -15.32
N CYS A 53 -10.11 12.04 -15.79
CA CYS A 53 -11.33 12.54 -15.16
C CYS A 53 -12.54 12.21 -16.07
N PRO A 54 -13.56 11.49 -15.59
CA PRO A 54 -14.65 11.00 -16.45
C PRO A 54 -15.72 12.04 -16.78
N THR A 55 -15.61 13.28 -16.30
CA THR A 55 -16.64 14.30 -16.54
C THR A 55 -16.61 14.94 -17.93
N ASP A 56 -15.66 14.57 -18.81
CA ASP A 56 -15.68 14.96 -20.22
C ASP A 56 -15.73 13.71 -21.12
N GLU A 57 -16.92 13.43 -21.68
CA GLU A 57 -17.15 12.33 -22.65
C GLU A 57 -16.39 12.50 -23.98
N THR A 58 -15.70 13.62 -24.17
CA THR A 58 -14.73 13.81 -25.24
C THR A 58 -13.34 13.50 -24.72
N ASP A 59 -12.88 12.29 -25.01
CA ASP A 59 -11.49 11.87 -25.21
C ASP A 59 -10.44 12.98 -25.07
N ILE A 60 -10.02 13.32 -23.85
CA ILE A 60 -8.84 14.14 -23.62
C ILE A 60 -8.10 13.57 -22.40
N LEU A 61 -6.84 13.21 -22.65
CA LEU A 61 -5.73 13.49 -21.75
C LEU A 61 -5.75 14.98 -21.41
N THR A 62 -6.75 15.47 -20.69
CA THR A 62 -6.68 16.80 -20.11
C THR A 62 -5.67 16.60 -19.01
N GLU A 63 -4.40 16.80 -19.35
CA GLU A 63 -3.37 17.12 -18.37
C GLU A 63 -4.02 18.15 -17.45
N LEU A 64 -4.48 17.70 -16.27
CA LEU A 64 -4.78 18.62 -15.18
C LEU A 64 -3.57 19.54 -15.14
N ALA A 65 -3.79 20.86 -15.08
CA ALA A 65 -2.69 21.80 -15.05
C ALA A 65 -1.63 21.27 -14.05
N PRO A 66 -0.33 21.27 -14.37
CA PRO A 66 0.69 20.57 -13.57
C PRO A 66 0.69 20.95 -12.07
N ASP A 67 0.05 22.07 -11.74
CA ASP A 67 -0.13 22.67 -10.44
C ASP A 67 -1.54 22.53 -9.82
N PHE A 68 -2.54 21.99 -10.54
CA PHE A 68 -3.92 21.87 -10.05
C PHE A 68 -3.97 21.18 -8.70
N ALA A 69 -3.36 20.00 -8.61
CA ALA A 69 -3.31 19.23 -7.38
C ALA A 69 -2.28 19.78 -6.38
N GLN A 70 -1.22 20.48 -6.82
CA GLN A 70 -0.29 21.18 -5.94
C GLN A 70 -0.93 22.38 -5.23
N SER A 71 -1.91 23.02 -5.87
CA SER A 71 -2.67 24.14 -5.31
C SER A 71 -3.70 23.71 -4.25
N SER A 72 -4.00 22.41 -4.16
CA SER A 72 -4.92 21.86 -3.17
C SER A 72 -4.39 22.01 -1.74
N PRO A 73 -5.25 21.97 -0.71
CA PRO A 73 -4.80 21.96 0.69
C PRO A 73 -3.77 20.87 0.98
N LEU A 74 -3.94 19.66 0.41
CA LEU A 74 -2.99 18.56 0.56
C LEU A 74 -1.64 18.90 -0.10
N GLY A 75 -1.66 19.38 -1.34
CA GLY A 75 -0.46 19.79 -2.08
C GLY A 75 0.33 20.90 -1.38
N GLN A 76 -0.37 21.91 -0.86
CA GLN A 76 0.23 22.99 -0.07
C GLN A 76 0.83 22.47 1.24
N ALA A 77 0.14 21.56 1.93
CA ALA A 77 0.61 20.97 3.19
C ALA A 77 1.86 20.09 3.00
N LEU A 78 1.99 19.44 1.84
CA LEU A 78 3.18 18.68 1.46
C LEU A 78 4.35 19.60 1.09
N ALA A 79 4.08 20.85 0.70
CA ALA A 79 5.08 21.87 0.40
C ALA A 79 6.15 21.40 -0.61
N GLY A 80 5.72 20.64 -1.63
CA GLY A 80 6.61 20.08 -2.66
C GLY A 80 7.50 18.93 -2.19
N ARG A 81 7.22 18.32 -1.02
CA ARG A 81 7.85 17.06 -0.62
C ARG A 81 7.32 15.92 -1.47
N TYR A 82 8.24 15.12 -1.98
CA TYR A 82 7.92 13.96 -2.80
C TYR A 82 7.74 12.74 -1.92
N ALA A 83 6.69 11.98 -2.22
CA ALA A 83 6.39 10.73 -1.52
C ALA A 83 7.61 9.78 -1.55
N TYR A 84 8.22 9.61 -2.72
CA TYR A 84 9.36 8.73 -2.94
C TYR A 84 10.66 9.17 -2.24
N GLU A 85 10.89 10.48 -2.11
CA GLU A 85 12.19 10.98 -1.62
C GLU A 85 12.24 11.17 -0.10
N ASP A 86 11.07 11.21 0.57
CA ASP A 86 10.98 11.55 1.99
C ASP A 86 10.01 10.63 2.77
N GLY A 87 10.19 9.32 2.60
CA GLY A 87 9.42 8.29 3.31
C GLY A 87 9.41 8.47 4.84
N GLU A 88 10.47 9.00 5.44
CA GLU A 88 10.52 9.28 6.88
C GLU A 88 9.56 10.42 7.28
N TRP A 89 9.54 11.51 6.52
CA TRP A 89 8.59 12.60 6.76
C TRP A 89 7.16 12.14 6.54
N ASN A 90 6.92 11.41 5.45
CA ASN A 90 5.64 10.80 5.11
C ASN A 90 5.05 10.05 6.30
N TRP A 91 5.83 9.15 6.89
CA TRP A 91 5.39 8.36 8.03
C TRP A 91 5.13 9.18 9.28
N ARG A 92 6.02 10.11 9.61
CA ARG A 92 5.84 11.01 10.77
C ARG A 92 4.61 11.89 10.65
N ASN A 93 4.15 12.14 9.42
CA ASN A 93 3.04 13.04 9.13
C ASN A 93 1.78 12.31 8.65
N ALA A 94 1.82 10.99 8.43
CA ALA A 94 0.68 10.19 7.97
C ALA A 94 -0.57 10.44 8.81
N GLY A 95 -0.44 10.36 10.14
CA GLY A 95 -1.52 10.63 11.10
C GLY A 95 -2.04 12.07 11.12
N ARG A 96 -1.38 13.01 10.43
CA ARG A 96 -1.92 14.37 10.23
C ARG A 96 -2.97 14.41 9.14
N PHE A 97 -2.92 13.49 8.17
CA PHE A 97 -3.78 13.48 6.98
C PHE A 97 -4.76 12.32 7.00
N VAL A 98 -4.31 11.13 7.38
CA VAL A 98 -5.12 9.90 7.42
C VAL A 98 -5.43 9.54 8.87
N SER A 99 -6.70 9.25 9.12
CA SER A 99 -7.23 8.84 10.42
C SER A 99 -7.45 7.33 10.52
N CYS A 100 -7.83 6.68 9.42
CA CYS A 100 -8.00 5.23 9.34
C CYS A 100 -7.98 4.75 7.89
N VAL A 101 -7.62 3.49 7.70
CA VAL A 101 -7.73 2.77 6.42
C VAL A 101 -8.43 1.45 6.70
N GLY A 102 -9.39 1.07 5.85
CA GLY A 102 -10.04 -0.23 5.86
C GLY A 102 -10.04 -0.83 4.46
N ILE A 103 -9.97 -2.15 4.38
CA ILE A 103 -9.85 -2.89 3.11
C ILE A 103 -11.02 -3.86 2.98
N VAL A 104 -11.65 -3.91 1.81
CA VAL A 104 -12.73 -4.85 1.47
C VAL A 104 -12.55 -5.42 0.06
N ASP A 105 -13.27 -6.50 -0.23
CA ASP A 105 -13.33 -7.15 -1.55
C ASP A 105 -11.95 -7.48 -2.14
N ARG A 106 -11.03 -7.91 -1.27
CA ARG A 106 -9.65 -8.24 -1.63
C ARG A 106 -9.62 -9.51 -2.49
N CYS A 107 -8.98 -9.40 -3.64
CA CYS A 107 -8.67 -10.49 -4.56
C CYS A 107 -7.16 -10.45 -4.82
N VAL A 108 -6.45 -11.53 -4.52
CA VAL A 108 -5.03 -11.67 -4.86
C VAL A 108 -4.96 -12.63 -6.04
N ALA A 109 -4.32 -12.22 -7.13
CA ALA A 109 -4.05 -13.14 -8.22
C ALA A 109 -3.07 -14.22 -7.71
N THR A 110 -3.53 -15.46 -7.60
CA THR A 110 -2.63 -16.58 -7.34
C THR A 110 -2.06 -17.05 -8.67
N THR A 111 -0.87 -16.58 -9.02
CA THR A 111 0.02 -17.29 -9.94
C THR A 111 0.74 -18.41 -9.20
N VAL A 112 -0.01 -19.25 -8.48
CA VAL A 112 0.47 -20.61 -8.27
C VAL A 112 0.16 -21.29 -9.59
N ASP A 113 1.19 -21.74 -10.30
CA ASP A 113 1.00 -22.75 -11.33
C ASP A 113 0.25 -23.92 -10.66
N ASP A 114 -1.08 -23.92 -10.78
CA ASP A 114 -1.97 -24.84 -10.09
C ASP A 114 -1.90 -26.17 -10.85
N TYR A 115 -0.76 -26.85 -10.68
CA TYR A 115 -0.54 -28.18 -11.19
C TYR A 115 -1.21 -29.18 -10.27
N PHE A 116 -2.41 -29.63 -10.61
CA PHE A 116 -2.98 -30.82 -9.97
C PHE A 116 -2.57 -32.07 -10.76
N VAL A 117 -2.10 -33.07 -10.03
CA VAL A 117 -1.82 -34.41 -10.58
C VAL A 117 -3.14 -35.16 -10.67
N SER A 118 -3.58 -35.49 -11.89
CA SER A 118 -4.59 -36.52 -12.10
C SER A 118 -3.92 -37.85 -12.46
N GLU A 119 -4.67 -38.96 -12.44
CA GLU A 119 -4.20 -40.27 -12.91
C GLU A 119 -3.69 -40.24 -14.37
N ARG A 120 -3.96 -39.16 -15.13
CA ARG A 120 -3.58 -38.99 -16.54
C ARG A 120 -2.43 -38.00 -16.77
N GLY A 121 -1.78 -37.52 -15.70
CA GLY A 121 -0.59 -36.67 -15.77
C GLY A 121 -0.81 -35.23 -15.30
N TRP A 122 0.17 -34.37 -15.61
CA TRP A 122 0.17 -32.94 -15.27
C TRP A 122 -0.85 -32.20 -16.14
N HIS A 123 -1.81 -31.52 -15.51
CA HIS A 123 -2.80 -30.70 -16.19
C HIS A 123 -2.67 -29.24 -15.79
N ARG A 124 -2.76 -28.34 -16.77
CA ARG A 124 -2.81 -26.89 -16.57
C ARG A 124 -4.26 -26.43 -16.72
N THR A 125 -4.83 -25.83 -15.68
CA THR A 125 -6.12 -25.14 -15.75
C THR A 125 -5.95 -23.78 -16.43
N PRO A 126 -6.87 -23.35 -17.31
CA PRO A 126 -6.95 -21.94 -17.69
C PRO A 126 -7.50 -21.19 -16.48
N VAL A 127 -6.62 -20.56 -15.70
CA VAL A 127 -7.01 -19.64 -14.64
C VAL A 127 -7.60 -18.42 -15.36
N GLU A 128 -8.85 -18.05 -15.06
CA GLU A 128 -9.31 -16.69 -15.35
C GLU A 128 -8.42 -15.75 -14.53
N SER A 129 -7.41 -15.14 -15.17
CA SER A 129 -6.48 -14.23 -14.52
C SER A 129 -7.25 -12.97 -14.11
N ARG A 130 -7.82 -12.98 -12.91
CA ARG A 130 -8.27 -11.74 -12.27
C ARG A 130 -7.05 -11.12 -11.63
N ALA A 131 -6.65 -9.96 -12.15
CA ALA A 131 -5.58 -9.16 -11.56
C ALA A 131 -5.86 -8.90 -10.07
N SER A 132 -4.80 -8.82 -9.27
CA SER A 132 -4.92 -8.48 -7.85
C SER A 132 -5.63 -7.15 -7.71
N GLN A 133 -6.65 -7.08 -6.85
CA GLN A 133 -7.41 -5.87 -6.61
C GLN A 133 -7.95 -5.82 -5.18
N ALA A 134 -8.14 -4.61 -4.67
CA ALA A 134 -8.80 -4.39 -3.39
C ALA A 134 -9.52 -3.04 -3.38
N THR A 135 -10.56 -2.93 -2.56
CA THR A 135 -11.28 -1.66 -2.34
C THR A 135 -10.89 -1.10 -0.98
N PHE A 136 -10.50 0.18 -0.96
CA PHE A 136 -10.04 0.90 0.22
C PHE A 136 -11.10 1.90 0.66
N HIS A 137 -11.33 1.94 1.96
CA HIS A 137 -12.07 2.98 2.66
C HIS A 137 -11.10 3.77 3.53
N ILE A 138 -10.87 5.02 3.16
CA ILE A 138 -9.84 5.87 3.75
C ILE A 138 -10.54 7.03 4.44
N GLY A 139 -10.35 7.13 5.76
CA GLY A 139 -10.80 8.27 6.53
C GLY A 139 -9.67 9.28 6.65
N VAL A 140 -9.90 10.53 6.25
CA VAL A 140 -8.95 11.64 6.45
C VAL A 140 -9.29 12.44 7.71
N THR A 141 -8.29 13.11 8.29
CA THR A 141 -8.46 13.94 9.49
C THR A 141 -9.31 15.19 9.20
N ASP A 142 -9.23 15.71 7.98
CA ASP A 142 -9.96 16.87 7.47
C ASP A 142 -10.39 16.63 6.02
N SER A 143 -11.64 16.97 5.69
CA SER A 143 -12.21 16.75 4.35
C SER A 143 -11.49 17.58 3.28
N GLN A 144 -10.83 18.69 3.68
CA GLN A 144 -10.07 19.53 2.77
C GLN A 144 -8.93 18.77 2.05
N TRP A 145 -8.43 17.68 2.65
CA TRP A 145 -7.40 16.83 2.05
C TRP A 145 -7.87 16.06 0.81
N LEU A 146 -9.17 16.02 0.54
CA LEU A 146 -9.78 15.31 -0.59
C LEU A 146 -10.34 16.26 -1.66
N GLU A 147 -10.22 17.58 -1.50
CA GLU A 147 -10.86 18.58 -2.37
C GLU A 147 -10.40 18.52 -3.83
N HIS A 148 -9.20 18.01 -4.10
CA HIS A 148 -8.69 17.83 -5.46
C HIS A 148 -9.15 16.53 -6.13
N LEU A 149 -9.86 15.67 -5.40
CA LEU A 149 -10.36 14.38 -5.90
C LEU A 149 -11.84 14.45 -6.23
N ALA A 150 -12.26 13.68 -7.24
CA ALA A 150 -13.66 13.53 -7.62
C ALA A 150 -13.99 12.06 -7.92
N PRO A 151 -15.23 11.61 -7.68
CA PRO A 151 -15.67 10.29 -8.11
C PRO A 151 -15.40 10.02 -9.58
N GLY A 152 -14.85 8.84 -9.85
CA GLY A 152 -14.45 8.37 -11.17
C GLY A 152 -13.07 8.83 -11.63
N MET A 153 -12.37 9.72 -10.89
CA MET A 153 -10.97 10.01 -11.18
C MET A 153 -10.12 8.74 -11.11
N GLU A 154 -9.21 8.58 -12.07
CA GLU A 154 -8.30 7.44 -12.14
C GLU A 154 -6.86 7.87 -12.37
N TRP A 155 -5.91 7.16 -11.79
CA TRP A 155 -4.48 7.40 -12.04
C TRP A 155 -3.66 6.12 -11.89
N GLU A 156 -2.47 6.11 -12.49
CA GLU A 156 -1.57 4.95 -12.45
C GLU A 156 -0.35 5.25 -11.57
N SER A 157 -0.22 4.59 -10.44
CA SER A 157 0.91 4.77 -9.52
C SER A 157 1.79 3.52 -9.51
N ARG A 158 3.08 3.68 -9.21
CA ARG A 158 3.98 2.55 -9.03
C ARG A 158 3.93 2.09 -7.56
N GLY A 159 3.85 0.79 -7.34
CA GLY A 159 4.16 0.20 -6.03
C GLY A 159 5.63 0.45 -5.70
N TYR A 160 5.89 0.77 -4.44
CA TYR A 160 7.24 0.98 -3.95
C TYR A 160 7.77 -0.31 -3.32
N PRO A 161 9.11 -0.52 -3.27
CA PRO A 161 9.68 -1.72 -2.67
C PRO A 161 9.27 -1.92 -1.20
N GLU A 162 8.97 -0.85 -0.46
CA GLU A 162 8.41 -0.94 0.89
C GLU A 162 6.91 -1.31 0.95
N ASP A 163 6.23 -1.43 -0.18
CA ASP A 163 4.82 -1.77 -0.27
C ASP A 163 4.59 -3.27 -0.56
N THR A 164 5.67 -4.05 -0.68
CA THR A 164 5.60 -5.46 -1.07
C THR A 164 4.77 -6.30 -0.09
N TYR A 165 3.84 -7.10 -0.64
CA TYR A 165 3.01 -8.00 0.12
C TYR A 165 3.82 -9.22 0.49
N ILE A 166 4.01 -9.37 1.78
CA ILE A 166 4.69 -10.53 2.32
C ILE A 166 3.61 -11.47 2.83
N PRO A 167 3.43 -12.65 2.21
CA PRO A 167 2.45 -13.62 2.67
C PRO A 167 2.80 -14.03 4.10
N LEU A 168 1.95 -13.62 5.04
CA LEU A 168 2.18 -13.90 6.45
C LEU A 168 1.64 -15.29 6.78
N PHE A 169 2.54 -16.23 7.02
CA PHE A 169 2.15 -17.57 7.47
C PHE A 169 1.95 -17.57 8.98
N ALA A 170 0.88 -18.24 9.43
CA ALA A 170 0.55 -18.31 10.86
C ALA A 170 1.70 -18.89 11.71
N ASP A 171 2.50 -19.78 11.11
CA ASP A 171 3.67 -20.41 11.75
C ASP A 171 4.77 -19.40 12.10
N TRP A 172 4.84 -18.26 11.39
CA TRP A 172 5.80 -17.18 11.68
C TRP A 172 5.38 -16.36 12.91
N LEU A 173 4.09 -16.34 13.25
CA LEU A 173 3.50 -15.51 14.31
C LEU A 173 3.54 -16.21 15.67
N THR A 174 4.73 -16.68 16.06
CA THR A 174 4.92 -17.31 17.36
C THR A 174 4.62 -16.34 18.51
N PRO A 175 4.33 -16.83 19.74
CA PRO A 175 4.11 -15.96 20.89
C PRO A 175 5.24 -14.95 21.12
N ASP A 176 6.50 -15.33 20.86
CA ASP A 176 7.67 -14.47 21.03
C ASP A 176 7.72 -13.37 19.96
N VAL A 177 7.46 -13.71 18.69
CA VAL A 177 7.32 -12.73 17.60
C VAL A 177 6.23 -11.71 17.92
N MET A 178 5.06 -12.19 18.34
CA MET A 178 3.93 -11.31 18.67
C MET A 178 4.20 -10.43 19.90
N LEU A 179 4.90 -10.95 20.91
CA LEU A 179 5.28 -10.19 22.10
C LEU A 179 6.27 -9.08 21.75
N LEU A 180 7.31 -9.41 20.98
CA LEU A 180 8.31 -8.45 20.52
C LEU A 180 7.66 -7.36 19.66
N ALA A 181 6.84 -7.76 18.68
CA ALA A 181 6.16 -6.82 17.79
C ALA A 181 5.25 -5.85 18.56
N LYS A 182 4.46 -6.34 19.51
CA LYS A 182 3.60 -5.49 20.36
C LYS A 182 4.42 -4.53 21.21
N ASN A 183 5.52 -4.98 21.80
CA ASN A 183 6.36 -4.11 22.63
C ASN A 183 6.99 -2.97 21.80
N LEU A 184 7.52 -3.27 20.61
CA LEU A 184 8.06 -2.25 19.71
C LEU A 184 6.99 -1.22 19.32
N ASP A 185 5.76 -1.67 19.05
CA ASP A 185 4.64 -0.80 18.72
C ASP A 185 4.23 0.06 19.92
N GLU A 186 4.01 -0.54 21.08
CA GLU A 186 3.56 0.14 22.31
C GLU A 186 4.59 1.13 22.85
N THR A 187 5.89 0.85 22.72
CA THR A 187 6.95 1.74 23.21
C THR A 187 7.40 2.76 22.18
N GLY A 188 7.31 2.41 20.88
CA GLY A 188 7.94 3.19 19.81
C GLY A 188 9.46 3.13 19.83
N ASP A 189 10.07 2.25 20.63
CA ASP A 189 11.52 2.01 20.64
C ASP A 189 11.87 0.91 19.63
N PHE A 190 12.33 1.31 18.46
CA PHE A 190 12.66 0.40 17.36
C PHE A 190 14.11 -0.10 17.39
N SER A 191 14.81 0.01 18.52
CA SER A 191 16.15 -0.58 18.67
C SER A 191 16.12 -2.12 18.66
N GLY A 192 15.00 -2.73 19.06
CA GLY A 192 14.80 -4.18 19.10
C GLY A 192 14.42 -4.85 17.76
N ARG A 193 14.40 -4.13 16.64
CA ARG A 193 14.02 -4.70 15.32
C ARG A 193 14.90 -5.87 14.86
N PRO A 194 16.24 -5.85 15.01
CA PRO A 194 17.06 -6.99 14.61
C PRO A 194 16.69 -8.25 15.39
N VAL A 195 16.31 -8.11 16.66
CA VAL A 195 15.84 -9.23 17.50
C VAL A 195 14.49 -9.78 17.01
N LEU A 196 13.58 -8.91 16.59
CA LEU A 196 12.33 -9.33 15.93
C LEU A 196 12.60 -10.08 14.61
N ALA A 197 13.58 -9.62 13.82
CA ALA A 197 13.98 -10.31 12.58
C ALA A 197 14.51 -11.72 12.87
N ASP A 198 15.35 -11.85 13.90
CA ASP A 198 15.91 -13.14 14.29
C ASP A 198 14.82 -14.09 14.80
N ALA A 199 13.88 -13.60 15.62
CA ALA A 199 12.74 -14.39 16.09
C ALA A 199 11.82 -14.87 14.93
N LEU A 200 11.60 -14.03 13.92
CA LEU A 200 10.88 -14.42 12.70
C LEU A 200 11.64 -15.51 11.94
N GLN A 201 12.95 -15.37 11.78
CA GLN A 201 13.77 -16.36 11.09
C GLN A 201 13.79 -17.71 11.83
N GLU A 202 13.83 -17.68 13.17
CA GLU A 202 13.68 -18.88 14.02
C GLU A 202 12.30 -19.52 13.88
N ALA A 203 11.27 -18.73 13.60
CA ALA A 203 9.92 -19.18 13.26
C ALA A 203 9.76 -19.62 11.79
N TRP A 204 10.86 -19.87 11.08
CA TRP A 204 10.89 -20.29 9.67
C TRP A 204 10.38 -19.23 8.69
N CYS A 205 10.44 -17.95 9.05
CA CYS A 205 10.25 -16.87 8.09
C CYS A 205 11.40 -16.86 7.08
N ASP A 206 11.06 -17.00 5.81
CA ASP A 206 11.97 -17.00 4.67
C ASP A 206 11.80 -15.76 3.78
N SER A 207 11.01 -14.77 4.22
CA SER A 207 10.85 -13.50 3.53
C SER A 207 12.10 -12.63 3.70
N ASP A 208 12.98 -12.66 2.70
CA ASP A 208 14.18 -11.82 2.66
C ASP A 208 13.85 -10.33 2.81
N GLU A 209 12.74 -9.89 2.26
CA GLU A 209 12.31 -8.50 2.33
C GLU A 209 11.92 -8.06 3.74
N LEU A 210 11.12 -8.87 4.46
CA LEU A 210 10.75 -8.60 5.85
C LEU A 210 11.97 -8.60 6.76
N LEU A 211 12.84 -9.59 6.59
CA LEU A 211 14.03 -9.77 7.40
C LEU A 211 15.06 -8.66 7.13
N ASN A 212 15.30 -8.32 5.87
CA ASN A 212 16.24 -7.25 5.51
C ASN A 212 15.72 -5.89 5.98
N HIS A 213 14.43 -5.62 5.86
CA HIS A 213 13.82 -4.39 6.36
C HIS A 213 14.00 -4.20 7.87
N LEU A 214 13.76 -5.25 8.66
CA LEU A 214 13.94 -5.21 10.11
C LEU A 214 15.42 -5.07 10.53
N ARG A 215 16.34 -5.55 9.69
CA ARG A 215 17.78 -5.50 9.93
C ARG A 215 18.46 -4.24 9.40
N ASP A 216 17.81 -3.47 8.52
CA ASP A 216 18.39 -2.28 7.95
C ASP A 216 18.67 -1.22 9.05
N PRO A 217 19.94 -0.89 9.32
CA PRO A 217 20.29 0.09 10.34
C PRO A 217 19.95 1.53 9.90
N ASN A 218 19.80 1.77 8.60
CA ASN A 218 19.45 3.07 8.03
C ASN A 218 17.94 3.26 7.89
N ALA A 219 17.16 2.18 8.04
CA ALA A 219 15.71 2.26 8.04
C ALA A 219 15.24 3.05 9.28
N THR A 220 14.63 4.21 9.06
CA THR A 220 13.92 4.94 10.10
C THR A 220 12.57 4.27 10.37
N HIS A 221 12.36 3.80 11.60
CA HIS A 221 11.09 3.23 12.02
C HIS A 221 10.30 4.19 12.90
N VAL A 222 9.02 4.26 12.61
CA VAL A 222 8.01 4.92 13.44
C VAL A 222 6.80 3.98 13.55
N ARG A 223 5.88 4.24 14.49
CA ARG A 223 4.64 3.47 14.62
C ARG A 223 3.84 3.53 13.32
N GLY A 224 3.25 2.41 12.91
CA GLY A 224 2.48 2.30 11.67
C GLY A 224 3.29 1.91 10.43
N ARG A 225 4.57 1.54 10.56
CA ARG A 225 5.38 1.05 9.42
C ARG A 225 4.96 -0.37 9.05
N TRP A 226 4.88 -0.64 7.74
CA TRP A 226 4.34 -1.87 7.16
C TRP A 226 4.82 -3.16 7.85
N ALA A 227 6.13 -3.33 8.10
CA ALA A 227 6.65 -4.58 8.65
C ALA A 227 6.06 -4.94 10.02
N LEU A 228 5.77 -3.94 10.86
CA LEU A 228 5.22 -4.16 12.20
C LEU A 228 3.70 -4.29 12.16
N ASP A 229 3.03 -3.50 11.32
CA ASP A 229 1.59 -3.59 11.13
C ASP A 229 1.19 -4.90 10.47
N LEU A 230 1.99 -5.38 9.52
CA LEU A 230 1.90 -6.70 8.91
C LEU A 230 1.88 -7.79 10.00
N ILE A 231 2.93 -7.86 10.83
CA ILE A 231 3.06 -8.85 11.92
C ILE A 231 1.90 -8.74 12.91
N LEU A 232 1.42 -7.53 13.20
CA LEU A 232 0.33 -7.29 14.14
C LEU A 232 -1.07 -7.48 13.55
N GLY A 233 -1.18 -7.76 12.24
CA GLY A 233 -2.46 -7.87 11.53
C GLY A 233 -3.26 -6.56 11.54
N LYS A 234 -2.54 -5.43 11.47
CA LYS A 234 -3.10 -4.08 11.40
C LYS A 234 -3.16 -3.53 9.96
N GLU A 235 -2.75 -4.32 8.98
CA GLU A 235 -2.96 -4.05 7.54
C GLU A 235 -4.42 -4.21 7.10
#